data_AF-A0A0S7EG58-F1
#
_entry.id   AF-A0A0S7EG58-F1
#
_cell.length_a   1.000
_cell.length_b   1.000
_cell.length_c   1.000
_cell.angle_alpha   90.00
_cell.angle_beta   90.00
_cell.angle_gamma   90.00
#
_symmetry.space_group_name_H-M   'P 1'
#
loop_
_entity.id
_entity.type
_entity.pdbx_description
1 polymer ?
#
loop_
_entity_poly.entity_id
_entity_poly.type
_entity_poly.pdbx_seq_one_letter_code
_entity_poly.pdbx_strand_id
1 'polypeptide(L)'
;MSRIKYTLFILLFFTLLVGCKGGEGETTSLEIVDNDRHYYPVIQGEEKTMVFPLVNKGDNPFVLKDIIVSCGCIVAHTASLKHIPAGGEGKLVLKFDTTKNIGYVKHYVTLYGNFDTVENIEVTFDLNVVPDAHYTKDYEELYSLHKGSTAEDLVDGTIDRDYYLDVKQ
;
A
#
# COMPACT_ATOMS: atom_id res chain seq x y z
N MET A 1 -56.66 -28.49 29.82
CA MET A 1 -55.25 -28.86 29.56
C MET A 1 -54.76 -28.51 28.16
N SER A 2 -55.59 -28.58 27.11
CA SER A 2 -55.16 -28.27 25.73
C SER A 2 -54.82 -26.77 25.50
N ARG A 3 -55.60 -25.83 26.07
CA ARG A 3 -55.37 -24.38 25.90
C ARG A 3 -54.06 -23.84 26.49
N ILE A 4 -53.57 -24.44 27.58
CA ILE A 4 -52.26 -24.13 28.20
C ILE A 4 -51.10 -24.59 27.31
N LYS A 5 -51.26 -25.71 26.60
CA LYS A 5 -50.24 -26.19 25.66
C LYS A 5 -50.09 -25.25 24.46
N TYR A 6 -51.20 -24.72 23.93
CA TYR A 6 -51.16 -23.74 22.84
C TYR A 6 -50.59 -22.39 23.26
N THR A 7 -50.86 -21.92 24.49
CA THR A 7 -50.27 -20.67 24.99
C THR A 7 -48.77 -20.80 25.22
N LEU A 8 -48.28 -21.94 25.72
CA LEU A 8 -46.84 -22.20 25.81
C LEU A 8 -46.17 -22.29 24.44
N PHE A 9 -46.85 -22.90 23.46
CA PHE A 9 -46.33 -23.06 22.10
C PHE A 9 -46.25 -21.72 21.34
N ILE A 10 -47.21 -20.82 21.55
CA ILE A 10 -47.21 -19.47 20.97
C ILE A 10 -46.09 -18.60 21.58
N LEU A 11 -45.82 -18.74 22.88
CA LEU A 11 -44.77 -17.98 23.57
C LEU A 11 -43.36 -18.43 23.16
N LEU A 12 -43.17 -19.73 22.90
CA LEU A 12 -41.95 -20.31 22.34
C LEU A 12 -41.70 -19.88 20.87
N PHE A 13 -42.77 -19.66 20.10
CA PHE A 13 -42.68 -19.17 18.73
C PHE A 13 -42.35 -17.67 18.67
N PHE A 14 -42.81 -16.89 19.66
CA PHE A 14 -42.52 -15.46 19.75
C PHE A 14 -41.06 -15.18 20.12
N THR A 15 -40.40 -16.07 20.86
CA THR A 15 -38.96 -15.98 21.17
C THR A 15 -38.05 -16.30 19.97
N LEU A 16 -38.54 -17.03 18.96
CA LEU A 16 -37.80 -17.31 17.73
C LEU A 16 -37.83 -16.14 16.73
N LEU A 17 -38.69 -15.15 16.94
CA LEU A 17 -38.80 -13.94 16.10
C LEU A 17 -37.98 -12.76 16.62
N VAL A 18 -37.24 -12.93 17.73
CA VAL A 18 -36.17 -11.98 18.08
C VAL A 18 -35.00 -12.25 17.13
N GLY A 19 -35.17 -11.77 15.89
CA GLY A 19 -34.12 -11.74 14.89
C GLY A 19 -32.95 -10.95 15.44
N CYS A 20 -31.76 -11.56 15.38
CA CYS A 20 -30.51 -10.86 15.58
C CYS A 20 -30.51 -9.67 14.61
N LYS A 21 -30.38 -8.44 15.12
CA LYS A 21 -30.13 -7.28 14.25
C LYS A 21 -28.80 -7.56 13.56
N GLY A 22 -28.85 -8.00 12.31
CA GLY A 22 -27.69 -8.03 11.44
C GLY A 22 -27.17 -6.60 11.37
N GLY A 23 -25.98 -6.37 11.93
CA GLY A 23 -25.36 -5.06 11.96
C GLY A 23 -25.20 -4.55 10.54
N GLU A 24 -25.99 -3.53 10.19
CA GLU A 24 -25.58 -2.58 9.18
C GLU A 24 -24.21 -2.03 9.63
N GLY A 25 -23.23 -2.14 8.72
CA GLY A 25 -21.81 -2.10 9.04
C GLY A 25 -21.43 -0.95 9.96
N GLU A 26 -21.17 -1.30 11.22
CA GLU A 26 -20.69 -0.37 12.23
C GLU A 26 -19.42 0.29 11.71
N THR A 27 -19.46 1.61 11.52
CA THR A 27 -18.32 2.39 11.03
C THR A 27 -17.39 2.78 12.17
N THR A 28 -16.12 3.04 11.87
CA THR A 28 -15.15 3.48 12.87
C THR A 28 -14.14 4.48 12.32
N SER A 29 -13.38 5.10 13.23
CA SER A 29 -12.28 6.01 12.92
C SER A 29 -10.94 5.35 13.25
N LEU A 30 -10.02 5.36 12.29
CA LEU A 30 -8.69 4.78 12.42
C LEU A 30 -7.64 5.88 12.26
N GLU A 31 -6.70 5.94 13.19
CA GLU A 31 -5.59 6.88 13.18
C GLU A 31 -4.29 6.15 12.84
N ILE A 32 -3.51 6.69 11.90
CA ILE A 32 -2.17 6.17 11.56
C ILE A 32 -1.16 6.90 12.43
N VAL A 33 -0.40 6.14 13.22
CA VAL A 33 0.69 6.70 14.03
C VAL A 33 1.87 6.98 13.11
N ASP A 34 2.29 8.25 13.06
CA ASP A 34 3.49 8.70 12.36
C ASP A 34 3.43 8.40 10.85
N ASN A 35 2.43 9.02 10.20
CA ASN A 35 2.24 8.98 8.75
C ASN A 35 3.18 9.99 8.04
N ASP A 36 3.38 9.84 6.73
CA ASP A 36 4.30 10.64 5.92
C ASP A 36 5.76 10.54 6.40
N ARG A 37 6.24 9.30 6.58
CA ARG A 37 7.61 9.06 7.05
C ARG A 37 8.65 9.28 5.97
N HIS A 38 9.68 10.04 6.33
CA HIS A 38 10.89 10.22 5.53
C HIS A 38 12.01 9.32 6.06
N TYR A 39 12.50 8.40 5.24
CA TYR A 39 13.62 7.53 5.62
C TYR A 39 14.95 8.02 5.02
N TYR A 40 16.03 7.63 5.69
CA TYR A 40 17.38 7.80 5.15
C TYR A 40 17.55 7.05 3.81
N PRO A 41 18.51 7.49 2.98
CA PRO A 41 18.84 6.77 1.76
C PRO A 41 19.19 5.30 2.01
N VAL A 42 18.79 4.42 1.09
CA VAL A 42 19.03 2.97 1.13
C VAL A 42 19.77 2.52 -0.12
N ILE A 43 20.50 1.43 -0.03
CA ILE A 43 21.24 0.88 -1.18
C ILE A 43 20.27 0.06 -2.05
N GLN A 44 20.40 0.19 -3.37
CA GLN A 44 19.64 -0.59 -4.32
C GLN A 44 19.90 -2.09 -4.12
N GLY A 45 18.82 -2.88 -4.11
CA GLY A 45 18.87 -4.33 -3.90
C GLY A 45 18.64 -4.76 -2.45
N GLU A 46 18.51 -3.82 -1.51
CA GLU A 46 18.11 -4.10 -0.14
C GLU A 46 16.58 -4.21 0.01
N GLU A 47 16.12 -5.05 0.95
CA GLU A 47 14.72 -5.06 1.40
C GLU A 47 14.55 -4.16 2.63
N LYS A 48 13.71 -3.14 2.52
CA LYS A 48 13.36 -2.23 3.62
C LYS A 48 12.04 -2.66 4.26
N THR A 49 12.09 -3.06 5.54
CA THR A 49 10.87 -3.30 6.33
C THR A 49 10.45 -2.05 7.11
N MET A 50 9.17 -1.71 7.06
CA MET A 50 8.56 -0.55 7.72
C MET A 50 7.31 -0.99 8.49
N VAL A 51 7.08 -0.40 9.67
CA VAL A 51 5.95 -0.75 10.52
C VAL A 51 5.18 0.51 10.90
N PHE A 52 3.93 0.61 10.49
CA PHE A 52 3.02 1.69 10.85
C PHE A 52 1.99 1.17 11.85
N PRO A 53 1.95 1.70 13.09
CA PRO A 53 0.87 1.42 14.01
C PRO A 53 -0.41 2.13 13.56
N LEU A 54 -1.55 1.44 13.66
CA LEU A 54 -2.87 1.99 13.40
C LEU A 54 -3.72 1.82 14.65
N VAL A 55 -4.27 2.91 15.16
CA VAL A 55 -5.06 2.94 16.40
C VAL A 55 -6.51 3.19 16.07
N ASN A 56 -7.39 2.29 16.50
CA ASN A 56 -8.82 2.45 16.35
C ASN A 56 -9.33 3.42 17.42
N LYS A 57 -9.74 4.62 17.00
CA LYS A 57 -10.26 5.67 17.89
C LYS A 57 -11.77 5.70 17.97
N GLY A 58 -12.47 4.91 17.16
CA GLY A 58 -13.93 4.80 17.25
C GLY A 58 -14.40 3.75 18.24
N ASP A 59 -15.72 3.70 18.41
CA ASP A 59 -16.40 2.83 19.36
C ASP A 59 -16.67 1.41 18.81
N ASN A 60 -16.49 1.23 17.49
CA ASN A 60 -16.77 0.00 16.78
C ASN A 60 -15.48 -0.68 16.31
N PRO A 61 -15.45 -2.01 16.14
CA PRO A 61 -14.27 -2.70 15.62
C PRO A 61 -13.99 -2.31 14.16
N PHE A 62 -12.73 -2.04 13.85
CA PHE A 62 -12.27 -1.85 12.47
C PHE A 62 -12.16 -3.20 11.76
N VAL A 63 -12.58 -3.24 10.50
CA VAL A 63 -12.49 -4.39 9.60
C VAL A 63 -11.85 -3.95 8.29
N LEU A 64 -10.69 -4.52 7.98
CA LEU A 64 -10.01 -4.29 6.71
C LEU A 64 -10.77 -4.98 5.58
N LYS A 65 -11.14 -4.22 4.54
CA LYS A 65 -11.77 -4.74 3.32
C LYS A 65 -10.74 -5.04 2.25
N ASP A 66 -9.87 -4.07 1.97
CA ASP A 66 -8.87 -4.19 0.92
C ASP A 66 -7.67 -3.26 1.18
N ILE A 67 -6.56 -3.54 0.50
CA ILE A 67 -5.34 -2.74 0.54
C ILE A 67 -4.75 -2.61 -0.87
N ILE A 68 -4.53 -1.37 -1.30
CA ILE A 68 -3.95 -1.07 -2.60
C ILE A 68 -2.58 -0.43 -2.38
N VAL A 69 -1.56 -1.00 -3.02
CA VAL A 69 -0.19 -0.47 -2.98
C VAL A 69 0.12 0.26 -4.28
N SER A 70 0.78 1.41 -4.18
CA SER A 70 1.19 2.21 -5.35
C SER A 70 2.26 1.55 -6.22
N CYS A 71 3.04 0.61 -5.66
CA CYS A 71 4.15 -0.05 -6.35
C CYS A 71 4.14 -1.56 -6.08
N GLY A 72 4.30 -2.35 -7.15
CA GLY A 72 4.39 -3.81 -7.05
C GLY A 72 5.65 -4.33 -6.34
N CYS A 73 6.59 -3.45 -5.98
CA CYS A 73 7.76 -3.78 -5.16
C CYS A 73 7.46 -3.71 -3.65
N ILE A 74 6.22 -3.38 -3.27
CA ILE A 74 5.78 -3.31 -1.87
C ILE A 74 4.89 -4.51 -1.55
N VAL A 75 5.24 -5.25 -0.51
CA VAL A 75 4.43 -6.33 0.05
C VAL A 75 3.87 -5.86 1.39
N ALA A 76 2.54 -5.84 1.51
CA ALA A 76 1.84 -5.48 2.74
C ALA A 76 1.41 -6.72 3.51
N HIS A 77 1.88 -6.86 4.75
CA HIS A 77 1.43 -7.88 5.69
C HIS A 77 0.33 -7.31 6.59
N THR A 78 -0.88 -7.86 6.45
CA THR A 78 -2.11 -7.32 7.06
C THR A 78 -2.65 -8.18 8.21
N ALA A 79 -1.90 -9.19 8.66
CA ALA A 79 -2.37 -10.13 9.69
C ALA A 79 -2.85 -9.42 10.97
N SER A 80 -2.13 -8.38 11.41
CA SER A 80 -2.47 -7.56 12.59
C SER A 80 -3.50 -6.46 12.31
N LEU A 81 -4.00 -6.32 11.08
CA LEU A 81 -4.96 -5.28 10.68
C LEU A 81 -6.32 -5.79 10.26
N LYS A 82 -6.46 -7.11 10.04
CA LYS A 82 -7.74 -7.70 9.59
C LYS A 82 -8.91 -7.25 10.47
N HIS A 83 -8.69 -7.24 11.78
CA HIS A 83 -9.63 -6.75 12.79
C HIS A 83 -8.89 -5.99 13.88
N ILE A 84 -9.33 -4.78 14.22
CA ILE A 84 -8.80 -4.00 15.34
C ILE A 84 -9.97 -3.63 16.27
N PRO A 85 -9.97 -4.06 17.54
CA PRO A 85 -11.05 -3.72 18.47
C PRO A 85 -11.10 -2.21 18.74
N ALA A 86 -12.22 -1.71 19.26
CA ALA A 86 -12.35 -0.32 19.69
C ALA A 86 -11.26 0.05 20.71
N GLY A 87 -10.57 1.16 20.51
CA GLY A 87 -9.42 1.57 21.31
C GLY A 87 -8.14 0.74 21.13
N GLY A 88 -8.18 -0.30 20.29
CA GLY A 88 -7.05 -1.20 20.04
C GLY A 88 -6.03 -0.66 19.04
N GLU A 89 -4.89 -1.33 18.96
CA GLU A 89 -3.82 -1.06 18.01
C GLU A 89 -3.59 -2.27 17.09
N GLY A 90 -3.50 -2.00 15.79
CA GLY A 90 -3.01 -2.93 14.78
C GLY A 90 -1.71 -2.43 14.14
N LYS A 91 -1.01 -3.28 13.39
CA LYS A 91 0.27 -2.94 12.76
C LYS A 91 0.26 -3.26 11.28
N LEU A 92 0.49 -2.24 10.44
CA LEU A 92 0.80 -2.42 9.02
C LEU A 92 2.29 -2.66 8.86
N VAL A 93 2.67 -3.86 8.43
CA VAL A 93 4.06 -4.16 8.10
C VAL A 93 4.22 -4.14 6.59
N LEU A 94 5.04 -3.22 6.09
CA LEU A 94 5.36 -3.06 4.68
C LEU A 94 6.79 -3.53 4.44
N LYS A 95 6.98 -4.38 3.43
CA LYS A 95 8.29 -4.74 2.90
C LYS A 95 8.45 -4.12 1.53
N PHE A 96 9.49 -3.31 1.36
CA PHE A 96 9.81 -2.63 0.12
C PHE A 96 11.09 -3.18 -0.47
N ASP A 97 10.99 -3.76 -1.67
CA ASP A 97 12.14 -4.19 -2.47
C ASP A 97 12.66 -3.02 -3.31
N THR A 98 13.89 -2.60 -3.03
CA THR A 98 14.53 -1.46 -3.68
C THR A 98 15.14 -1.80 -5.04
N THR A 99 15.21 -3.08 -5.43
CA THR A 99 15.93 -3.56 -6.62
C THR A 99 15.55 -2.82 -7.90
N LYS A 100 14.26 -2.48 -8.05
CA LYS A 100 13.71 -1.83 -9.26
C LYS A 100 13.61 -0.30 -9.16
N ASN A 101 14.20 0.30 -8.14
CA ASN A 101 14.08 1.73 -7.86
C ASN A 101 15.48 2.34 -7.77
N ILE A 102 15.66 3.53 -8.37
CA ILE A 102 16.87 4.34 -8.24
C ILE A 102 16.42 5.81 -8.13
N GLY A 103 17.02 6.56 -7.20
CA GLY A 103 16.67 7.94 -6.92
C GLY A 103 15.53 8.07 -5.90
N TYR A 104 14.94 9.27 -5.85
CA TYR A 104 13.89 9.60 -4.89
C TYR A 104 12.59 8.87 -5.25
N VAL A 105 12.04 8.16 -4.27
CA VAL A 105 10.75 7.47 -4.38
C VAL A 105 9.83 7.90 -3.25
N LYS A 106 8.56 8.11 -3.60
CA LYS A 106 7.46 8.35 -2.65
C LYS A 106 6.34 7.37 -2.96
N HIS A 107 5.94 6.60 -1.94
CA HIS A 107 4.97 5.53 -2.09
C HIS A 107 3.77 5.75 -1.19
N TYR A 108 2.63 5.31 -1.71
CA TYR A 108 1.32 5.39 -1.10
C TYR A 108 0.76 3.98 -0.92
N VAL A 109 0.16 3.72 0.24
CA VAL A 109 -0.54 2.48 0.55
C VAL A 109 -1.92 2.85 1.07
N THR A 110 -2.94 2.57 0.27
CA THR A 110 -4.33 2.94 0.54
C THR A 110 -5.05 1.76 1.19
N LEU A 111 -5.65 2.00 2.35
CA LEU A 111 -6.44 1.01 3.09
C LEU A 111 -7.92 1.31 2.93
N TYR A 112 -8.70 0.28 2.62
CA TYR A 112 -10.16 0.34 2.52
C TYR A 112 -10.79 -0.47 3.66
N GLY A 113 -11.85 0.06 4.27
CA GLY A 113 -12.44 -0.54 5.46
C GLY A 113 -13.86 -0.04 5.76
N ASN A 114 -14.31 -0.28 6.98
CA ASN A 114 -15.55 0.29 7.54
C ASN A 114 -15.28 1.65 8.20
N PHE A 115 -14.71 2.58 7.44
CA PHE A 115 -14.47 3.94 7.93
C PHE A 115 -15.78 4.74 8.01
N ASP A 116 -15.85 5.67 8.96
CA ASP A 116 -17.05 6.50 9.22
C ASP A 116 -17.15 7.72 8.30
N THR A 117 -16.10 8.53 8.25
CA THR A 117 -16.09 9.83 7.57
C THR A 117 -15.37 9.82 6.23
N VAL A 118 -14.47 8.86 6.02
CA VAL A 118 -13.63 8.76 4.82
C VAL A 118 -13.88 7.43 4.13
N GLU A 119 -13.69 7.36 2.82
CA GLU A 119 -13.81 6.08 2.11
C GLU A 119 -12.58 5.18 2.34
N ASN A 120 -11.41 5.81 2.47
CA ASN A 120 -10.12 5.16 2.67
C ASN A 120 -9.18 6.06 3.47
N ILE A 121 -8.09 5.47 3.94
CA ILE A 121 -6.95 6.18 4.53
C ILE A 121 -5.68 5.78 3.78
N GLU A 122 -4.70 6.66 3.77
CA GLU A 122 -3.45 6.44 3.05
C GLU A 122 -2.25 6.51 3.98
N VAL A 123 -1.38 5.51 3.89
CA VAL A 123 -0.06 5.48 4.52
C VAL A 123 0.98 5.90 3.48
N THR A 124 1.79 6.88 3.84
CA THR A 124 2.78 7.48 2.95
C THR A 124 4.18 7.36 3.52
N PHE A 125 5.15 7.04 2.67
CA PHE A 125 6.55 7.11 3.00
C PHE A 125 7.41 7.46 1.78
N ASP A 126 8.56 8.08 2.03
CA ASP A 126 9.55 8.37 1.01
C ASP A 126 10.98 8.08 1.46
N LEU A 127 11.83 7.87 0.47
CA LEU A 127 13.25 7.61 0.63
C LEU A 127 13.99 7.81 -0.70
N ASN A 128 15.32 7.87 -0.63
CA ASN A 128 16.17 7.89 -1.80
C ASN A 128 16.89 6.55 -1.95
N VAL A 129 16.79 5.91 -3.12
CA VAL A 129 17.52 4.68 -3.42
C VAL A 129 18.81 5.02 -4.17
N VAL A 130 19.96 4.67 -3.59
CA VAL A 130 21.27 4.92 -4.18
C VAL A 130 21.83 3.65 -4.82
N PRO A 131 22.50 3.75 -5.98
CA PRO A 131 23.22 2.63 -6.55
C PRO A 131 24.28 2.10 -5.57
N ASP A 132 24.57 0.81 -5.67
CA ASP A 132 25.67 0.20 -4.92
C ASP A 132 27.03 0.81 -5.34
N ALA A 133 27.98 0.90 -4.41
CA ALA A 133 29.30 1.47 -4.67
C ALA A 133 30.12 0.68 -5.71
N HIS A 134 29.81 -0.61 -5.92
CA HIS A 134 30.43 -1.45 -6.95
C HIS A 134 29.77 -1.31 -8.32
N TYR A 135 28.77 -0.44 -8.49
CA TYR A 135 28.17 -0.17 -9.79
C TYR A 135 29.16 0.56 -10.71
N THR A 136 29.69 -0.16 -11.69
CA THR A 136 30.45 0.41 -12.81
C THR A 136 29.50 0.70 -13.96
N LYS A 137 29.44 1.97 -14.39
CA LYS A 137 28.69 2.37 -15.58
C LYS A 137 29.18 1.62 -16.81
N ASP A 138 28.26 1.16 -17.65
CA ASP A 138 28.65 0.54 -18.92
C ASP A 138 29.15 1.59 -19.92
N TYR A 139 29.77 1.12 -20.99
CA TYR A 139 30.34 2.00 -22.01
C TYR A 139 29.26 2.86 -22.69
N GLU A 140 28.05 2.32 -22.90
CA GLU A 140 26.95 3.01 -23.59
C GLU A 140 26.42 4.18 -22.75
N GLU A 141 26.29 3.99 -21.44
CA GLU A 141 25.91 5.00 -20.47
C GLU A 141 26.96 6.11 -20.41
N LEU A 142 28.25 5.74 -20.30
CA LEU A 142 29.36 6.70 -20.31
C LEU A 142 29.43 7.49 -21.62
N TYR A 143 29.26 6.83 -22.78
CA TYR A 143 29.26 7.47 -24.08
C TYR A 143 28.11 8.46 -24.22
N SER A 144 26.90 8.07 -23.80
CA SER A 144 25.70 8.92 -23.84
C SER A 144 25.83 10.15 -22.94
N LEU A 145 26.41 9.99 -21.74
CA LEU A 145 26.69 11.11 -20.84
C LEU A 145 27.68 12.10 -21.44
N HIS A 146 28.76 11.60 -22.07
CA HIS A 146 29.73 12.47 -22.74
C HIS A 146 29.11 13.19 -23.94
N LYS A 147 28.36 12.49 -24.82
CA LYS A 147 27.68 13.09 -25.98
C LYS A 147 26.71 14.20 -25.56
N GLY A 148 25.89 13.96 -24.53
CA GLY A 148 24.98 14.97 -23.99
C GLY A 148 25.66 16.16 -23.30
N SER A 149 26.95 16.04 -22.94
CA SER A 149 27.75 17.10 -22.34
C SER A 149 28.51 17.95 -23.35
N THR A 150 28.66 17.48 -24.60
CA THR A 150 29.41 18.20 -25.63
C THR A 150 28.50 19.21 -26.33
N ALA A 151 28.87 20.49 -26.26
CA ALA A 151 28.13 21.62 -26.84
C ALA A 151 27.96 21.56 -28.38
N GLU A 152 28.56 20.57 -29.03
CA GLU A 152 28.57 20.36 -30.49
C GLU A 152 27.20 19.89 -31.01
N ASP A 153 26.44 19.08 -30.26
CA ASP A 153 25.11 18.59 -30.67
C ASP A 153 24.02 19.69 -30.62
N LEU A 154 24.23 20.79 -29.88
CA LEU A 154 23.30 21.92 -29.81
C LEU A 154 23.44 22.89 -31.00
N VAL A 155 24.52 22.79 -31.77
CA VAL A 155 24.85 23.73 -32.86
C VAL A 155 24.59 23.14 -34.25
N ASP A 156 24.63 21.80 -34.41
CA ASP A 156 24.76 21.22 -35.75
C ASP A 156 23.45 20.78 -36.44
N GLY A 157 22.28 20.87 -35.80
CA GLY A 157 20.98 20.79 -36.47
C GLY A 157 20.70 19.56 -37.37
N THR A 158 21.53 18.51 -37.33
CA THR A 158 21.46 17.38 -38.26
C THR A 158 20.86 16.17 -37.57
N ILE A 159 19.55 16.01 -37.73
CA ILE A 159 18.88 14.73 -37.49
C ILE A 159 19.32 13.79 -38.61
N ASP A 160 20.05 12.70 -38.34
CA ASP A 160 19.86 11.48 -39.15
C ASP A 160 20.45 10.17 -38.58
N ARG A 161 19.58 9.15 -38.65
CA ARG A 161 19.81 7.72 -38.94
C ARG A 161 20.83 6.91 -38.13
N ASP A 162 20.30 6.07 -37.23
CA ASP A 162 20.87 4.74 -36.97
C ASP A 162 19.80 3.66 -37.16
N TYR A 163 19.85 3.01 -38.33
CA TYR A 163 19.27 1.69 -38.55
C TYR A 163 20.39 0.74 -38.95
N TYR A 164 20.38 -0.46 -38.38
CA TYR A 164 20.83 -1.66 -39.09
C TYR A 164 19.64 -2.61 -39.22
N LEU A 165 19.07 -2.68 -40.43
CA LEU A 165 18.26 -3.82 -40.87
C LEU A 165 19.20 -4.81 -41.53
N ASP A 166 19.38 -5.99 -40.93
CA ASP A 166 20.05 -7.12 -41.58
C ASP A 166 19.15 -7.64 -42.70
N VAL A 167 19.48 -7.29 -43.95
CA VAL A 167 18.88 -7.93 -45.12
C VAL A 167 19.73 -9.16 -45.46
N LYS A 168 19.24 -10.35 -45.08
CA LYS A 168 19.83 -11.62 -45.52
C LYS A 168 19.59 -11.84 -47.01
N GLN A 169 20.65 -12.13 -47.76
CA GLN A 169 20.63 -12.67 -49.13
C GLN A 169 20.33 -14.16 -49.14
#